data_AF-A0A4Y9YH86-F1
#
_entry.id   AF-A0A4Y9YH86-F1
#
_cell.length_a   1.000
_cell.length_b   1.000
_cell.length_c   1.000
_cell.angle_alpha   90.00
_cell.angle_beta   90.00
_cell.angle_gamma   90.00
#
_symmetry.space_group_name_H-M   'P 1'
#
loop_
_entity.id
_entity.type
_entity.pdbx_description
1 polymer ?
#
loop_
_entity_poly.entity_id
_entity_poly.type
_entity_poly.pdbx_seq_one_letter_code
_entity_poly.pdbx_strand_id
1 'polypeptide(L)'
;MAHSSQTTSTAGKPTTGAFYDFWTRQASAQLSEPSVICTEALRKLHPDAAIVAFSDASGFNLQGLPDVKTTSVEPQSISVKTFTAAARKLSRQGGAAGKITDSWKFAAMKLTWETDEFLCYVVQYVYSHQRTQLTTHFLVHNSADRCHALLEATGAWQAQLHEEILVFDEALWQKHHGLWAEVHKANWADVILKEEFKEQLMDDVEGFFDSEDLYKGLAVPWKRGIIIHGPPGNGKTITLKAIMKTCSDRGFAPLYVKSFRHHRGDEGAMVEVFNKAREMAPCVMVLEDLDSLITDKNRSFFLNQLDGLEGNDGLLLIASTNHLEKLDVALSGRPSRFDRKFAFDDPDERERTLYVKYWQKKLESNSAVEFSDALVEELVSATAGFSFAYCKEVFISSLVLLANPKRAMTSSFGDVTKGQIQDLRLQMEKAKAQAAANPSTQETDNGTQVMVPRIVRMAQGMAMAQPIVG
;
A
#
# COMPACT_ATOMS: atom_id res chain seq x y z
N MET A 1 -30.68 81.81 -23.12
CA MET A 1 -31.26 80.92 -22.10
C MET A 1 -32.11 79.90 -22.84
N ALA A 2 -32.00 78.59 -22.68
CA ALA A 2 -31.10 77.76 -21.91
C ALA A 2 -30.95 76.42 -22.64
N HIS A 3 -29.78 75.81 -22.46
CA HIS A 3 -29.24 74.69 -23.22
C HIS A 3 -29.97 73.35 -23.01
N SER A 4 -30.05 72.58 -24.10
CA SER A 4 -30.13 71.14 -24.08
C SER A 4 -28.81 70.54 -23.58
N SER A 5 -28.86 69.77 -22.50
CA SER A 5 -27.76 68.92 -22.07
C SER A 5 -28.15 67.46 -22.28
N GLN A 6 -27.75 66.90 -23.43
CA GLN A 6 -27.67 65.47 -23.62
C GLN A 6 -26.55 64.93 -22.73
N THR A 7 -26.91 64.21 -21.66
CA THR A 7 -25.97 63.35 -20.95
C THR A 7 -25.82 62.06 -21.75
N THR A 8 -24.74 61.98 -22.51
CA THR A 8 -24.23 60.74 -23.08
C THR A 8 -23.93 59.77 -21.93
N SER A 9 -24.81 58.80 -21.73
CA SER A 9 -24.53 57.58 -20.97
C SER A 9 -23.35 56.89 -21.65
N THR A 10 -22.17 56.98 -21.04
CA THR A 10 -21.05 56.11 -21.37
C THR A 10 -21.47 54.70 -20.97
N ALA A 11 -21.95 53.93 -21.94
CA ALA A 11 -22.13 52.50 -21.80
C ALA A 11 -20.75 51.89 -21.46
N GLY A 12 -20.52 51.66 -20.17
CA GLY A 12 -19.34 50.93 -19.70
C GLY A 12 -19.30 49.59 -20.42
N LYS A 13 -18.12 49.20 -20.92
CA LYS A 13 -17.91 47.87 -21.50
C LYS A 13 -18.53 46.85 -20.53
N PRO A 14 -19.39 45.92 -21.00
CA PRO A 14 -19.93 44.89 -20.14
C PRO A 14 -18.74 44.11 -19.58
N THR A 15 -18.44 44.34 -18.30
CA THR A 15 -17.44 43.56 -17.58
C THR A 15 -18.02 42.16 -17.40
N THR A 16 -17.18 41.14 -17.45
CA THR A 16 -17.59 39.74 -17.16
C THR A 16 -18.39 39.63 -15.85
N GLY A 17 -18.12 40.49 -14.86
CA GLY A 17 -18.92 40.59 -13.63
C GLY A 17 -20.39 40.96 -13.83
N ALA A 18 -20.74 41.80 -14.81
CA ALA A 18 -22.13 42.22 -15.05
C ALA A 18 -22.99 41.08 -15.63
N PHE A 19 -22.38 40.21 -16.44
CA PHE A 19 -23.04 39.01 -16.96
C PHE A 19 -23.25 37.97 -15.84
N TYR A 20 -22.25 37.77 -15.01
CA TYR A 20 -22.30 36.81 -13.90
C TYR A 20 -23.30 37.24 -12.81
N ASP A 21 -23.32 38.53 -12.44
CA ASP A 21 -24.31 39.10 -11.53
C ASP A 21 -25.74 38.91 -12.04
N PHE A 22 -25.94 39.12 -13.34
CA PHE A 22 -27.22 38.88 -13.99
C PHE A 22 -27.62 37.40 -13.89
N TRP A 23 -26.72 36.48 -14.25
CA TRP A 23 -26.99 35.04 -14.20
C TRP A 23 -27.29 34.53 -12.78
N THR A 24 -26.48 34.94 -11.79
CA THR A 24 -26.62 34.51 -10.39
C THR A 24 -27.95 34.95 -9.78
N ARG A 25 -28.45 36.14 -10.15
CA ARG A 25 -29.78 36.62 -9.72
C ARG A 25 -30.93 35.82 -10.33
N GLN A 26 -30.74 35.24 -11.51
CA GLN A 26 -31.75 34.43 -12.21
C GLN A 26 -31.66 32.94 -11.83
N ALA A 27 -30.57 32.50 -11.19
CA ALA A 27 -30.40 31.13 -10.76
C ALA A 27 -31.28 30.78 -9.56
N SER A 28 -31.89 29.60 -9.57
CA SER A 28 -32.76 29.10 -8.48
C SER A 28 -32.00 28.86 -7.16
N ALA A 29 -30.67 28.80 -7.22
CA ALA A 29 -29.77 28.67 -6.08
C ALA A 29 -28.71 29.78 -6.12
N GLN A 30 -28.98 30.90 -5.46
CA GLN A 30 -28.12 32.10 -5.46
C GLN A 30 -26.73 31.88 -4.81
N LEU A 31 -26.54 30.75 -4.11
CA LEU A 31 -25.30 30.37 -3.42
C LEU A 31 -24.82 28.97 -3.82
N SER A 32 -25.13 28.50 -5.04
CA SER A 32 -24.85 27.11 -5.47
C SER A 32 -23.37 26.77 -5.55
N GLU A 33 -22.50 27.76 -5.73
CA GLU A 33 -21.05 27.57 -5.86
C GLU A 33 -20.26 28.42 -4.85
N PRO A 34 -20.00 27.89 -3.65
CA PRO A 34 -19.23 28.58 -2.60
C PRO A 34 -17.83 29.02 -3.06
N SER A 35 -17.18 28.24 -3.94
CA SER A 35 -15.85 28.54 -4.48
C SER A 35 -15.82 29.88 -5.23
N VAL A 36 -16.86 30.19 -6.01
CA VAL A 36 -16.95 31.43 -6.79
C VAL A 36 -17.18 32.63 -5.88
N ILE A 37 -18.06 32.49 -4.89
CA ILE A 37 -18.35 33.54 -3.90
C ILE A 37 -17.09 33.88 -3.10
N CYS A 38 -16.35 32.85 -2.65
CA CYS A 38 -15.07 33.04 -1.98
C CYS A 38 -14.06 33.77 -2.88
N THR A 39 -13.97 33.39 -4.17
CA THR A 39 -13.10 34.06 -5.14
C THR A 39 -13.45 35.55 -5.28
N GLU A 40 -14.73 35.91 -5.37
CA GLU A 40 -15.16 37.31 -5.46
C GLU A 40 -14.88 38.10 -4.17
N ALA A 41 -15.13 37.49 -3.00
CA ALA A 41 -14.81 38.10 -1.72
C ALA A 41 -13.30 38.38 -1.61
N LEU A 42 -12.47 37.44 -2.05
CA LEU A 42 -11.02 37.59 -2.07
C LEU A 42 -10.59 38.65 -3.09
N ARG A 43 -11.21 38.74 -4.27
CA ARG A 43 -10.92 39.80 -5.27
C ARG A 43 -11.19 41.20 -4.73
N LYS A 44 -12.24 41.35 -3.91
CA LYS A 44 -12.54 42.62 -3.24
C LYS A 44 -11.52 42.93 -2.15
N LEU A 45 -11.02 41.92 -1.45
CA LEU A 45 -10.02 42.06 -0.38
C LEU A 45 -8.61 42.33 -0.93
N HIS A 46 -8.28 41.73 -2.08
CA HIS A 46 -6.97 41.78 -2.74
C HIS A 46 -7.12 42.22 -4.20
N PRO A 47 -7.47 43.49 -4.48
CA PRO A 47 -7.88 43.94 -5.82
C PRO A 47 -6.78 43.86 -6.87
N ASP A 48 -5.51 43.96 -6.46
CA ASP A 48 -4.35 43.96 -7.35
C ASP A 48 -3.65 42.58 -7.42
N ALA A 49 -4.18 41.57 -6.73
CA ALA A 49 -3.60 40.24 -6.70
C ALA A 49 -4.32 39.28 -7.65
N ALA A 50 -3.55 38.34 -8.21
CA ALA A 50 -4.09 37.13 -8.81
C ALA A 50 -4.66 36.22 -7.71
N ILE A 51 -5.80 35.62 -7.99
CA ILE A 51 -6.44 34.62 -7.12
C ILE A 51 -6.64 33.34 -7.92
N VAL A 52 -5.93 32.30 -7.51
CA VAL A 52 -5.95 30.98 -8.14
C VAL A 52 -6.55 29.97 -7.16
N ALA A 53 -7.71 29.44 -7.51
CA ALA A 53 -8.42 28.44 -6.71
C ALA A 53 -8.02 27.02 -7.15
N PHE A 54 -7.82 26.12 -6.20
CA PHE A 54 -7.61 24.70 -6.44
C PHE A 54 -8.24 23.87 -5.30
N SER A 55 -8.44 22.57 -5.51
CA SER A 55 -9.01 21.68 -4.51
C SER A 55 -8.00 20.60 -4.11
N ASP A 56 -8.10 20.11 -2.87
CA ASP A 56 -7.41 18.91 -2.41
C ASP A 56 -8.05 17.61 -2.93
N ALA A 57 -9.11 17.72 -3.74
CA ALA A 57 -9.69 16.60 -4.46
C ALA A 57 -8.61 15.81 -5.21
N SER A 58 -8.72 14.48 -5.18
CA SER A 58 -7.71 13.56 -5.72
C SER A 58 -6.37 13.55 -4.97
N GLY A 59 -6.31 14.10 -3.75
CA GLY A 59 -5.14 14.00 -2.86
C GLY A 59 -4.06 15.07 -3.10
N PHE A 60 -4.38 16.14 -3.82
CA PHE A 60 -3.45 17.23 -4.08
C PHE A 60 -3.09 17.99 -2.80
N ASN A 61 -1.81 18.15 -2.49
CA ASN A 61 -1.36 18.75 -1.22
C ASN A 61 -0.09 19.60 -1.38
N LEU A 62 -0.26 20.93 -1.38
CA LEU A 62 0.84 21.90 -1.42
C LEU A 62 1.87 21.71 -0.30
N GLN A 63 1.43 21.34 0.90
CA GLN A 63 2.34 21.17 2.05
C GLN A 63 3.21 19.92 1.94
N GLY A 64 2.93 19.04 0.97
CA GLY A 64 3.75 17.87 0.67
C GLY A 64 4.98 18.19 -0.17
N LEU A 65 5.06 19.37 -0.78
CA LEU A 65 6.25 19.80 -1.52
C LEU A 65 7.34 20.26 -0.53
N PRO A 66 8.56 19.66 -0.53
CA PRO A 66 9.54 19.87 0.55
C PRO A 66 9.95 21.33 0.80
N ASP A 67 9.97 22.16 -0.25
CA ASP A 67 10.38 23.56 -0.17
C ASP A 67 9.26 24.51 0.23
N VAL A 68 8.02 24.01 0.36
CA VAL A 68 6.88 24.78 0.81
C VAL A 68 6.88 24.81 2.34
N LYS A 69 6.97 26.02 2.90
CA LYS A 69 6.78 26.25 4.34
C LYS A 69 5.50 27.02 4.57
N THR A 70 4.73 26.61 5.57
CA THR A 70 3.48 27.28 5.91
C THR A 70 3.55 27.90 7.29
N THR A 71 2.96 29.08 7.45
CA THR A 71 2.80 29.75 8.74
C THR A 71 1.40 30.32 8.82
N SER A 72 0.69 30.06 9.92
CA SER A 72 -0.64 30.64 10.12
C SER A 72 -0.53 32.16 10.24
N VAL A 73 -1.41 32.89 9.54
CA VAL A 73 -1.35 34.35 9.52
C VAL A 73 -2.02 34.97 10.76
N GLU A 74 -3.08 34.37 11.33
CA GLU A 74 -3.81 34.96 12.48
C GLU A 74 -4.79 33.99 13.24
N PRO A 75 -5.28 34.35 14.46
CA PRO A 75 -5.98 33.44 15.39
C PRO A 75 -7.44 33.08 15.02
N GLN A 76 -8.03 33.68 13.99
CA GLN A 76 -9.42 33.42 13.58
C GLN A 76 -9.59 32.19 12.67
N SER A 77 -8.55 31.35 12.54
CA SER A 77 -8.70 30.06 11.86
C SER A 77 -9.78 29.24 12.55
N ILE A 78 -10.82 28.87 11.81
CA ILE A 78 -11.84 27.94 12.30
C ILE A 78 -11.29 26.55 12.04
N SER A 79 -10.76 25.91 13.07
CA SER A 79 -10.21 24.56 13.01
C SER A 79 -10.96 23.62 13.95
N VAL A 80 -11.23 22.40 13.51
CA VAL A 80 -11.62 21.31 14.39
C VAL A 80 -10.36 20.53 14.75
N LYS A 81 -10.09 20.41 16.06
CA LYS A 81 -8.94 19.64 16.56
C LYS A 81 -9.35 18.18 16.74
N THR A 82 -8.60 17.26 16.15
CA THR A 82 -8.74 15.83 16.39
C THR A 82 -7.52 15.34 17.15
N PHE A 83 -7.73 14.66 18.27
CA PHE A 83 -6.66 13.97 18.98
C PHE A 83 -6.62 12.52 18.54
N THR A 84 -5.49 12.10 17.98
CA THR A 84 -5.21 10.71 17.68
C THR A 84 -4.22 10.18 18.72
N ALA A 85 -4.68 9.27 19.58
CA ALA A 85 -3.83 8.65 20.59
C ALA A 85 -2.67 7.89 19.93
N ALA A 86 -1.47 7.99 20.51
CA ALA A 86 -0.33 7.23 20.03
C ALA A 86 -0.55 5.73 20.29
N ALA A 87 -0.01 4.90 19.40
CA ALA A 87 0.01 3.46 19.65
C ALA A 87 0.69 3.18 21.01
N ARG A 88 0.08 2.31 21.80
CA ARG A 88 0.47 2.03 23.21
C ARG A 88 1.95 1.70 23.41
N LYS A 89 2.61 1.17 22.38
CA LYS A 89 4.05 0.85 22.38
C LYS A 89 4.93 2.10 22.41
N LEU A 90 4.56 3.15 21.66
CA LEU A 90 5.28 4.42 21.59
C LEU A 90 5.08 5.24 22.88
N SER A 91 3.87 5.25 23.44
CA SER A 91 3.59 5.98 24.68
C SER A 91 4.27 5.38 25.92
N ARG A 92 4.52 4.05 25.93
CA ARG A 92 5.29 3.39 27.02
C ARG A 92 6.79 3.70 27.00
N GLN A 93 7.36 4.07 25.85
CA GLN A 93 8.77 4.43 25.73
C GLN A 93 9.03 5.92 26.01
N GLY A 94 8.10 6.60 26.69
CA GLY A 94 8.19 8.04 26.95
C GLY A 94 7.87 8.92 25.73
N GLY A 95 7.33 8.33 24.65
CA GLY A 95 6.86 9.07 23.48
C GLY A 95 5.58 9.87 23.75
N ALA A 96 5.29 10.85 22.89
CA ALA A 96 4.11 11.71 22.99
C ALA A 96 2.81 10.90 23.12
N ALA A 97 1.86 11.39 23.94
CA ALA A 97 0.58 10.71 24.21
C ALA A 97 -0.31 10.54 22.96
N GLY A 98 -0.04 11.32 21.92
CA GLY A 98 -0.75 11.32 20.65
C GLY A 98 -0.38 12.53 19.82
N LYS A 99 -1.08 12.70 18.70
CA LYS A 99 -0.97 13.87 17.83
C LYS A 99 -2.30 14.62 17.83
N ILE A 100 -2.26 15.92 18.05
CA ILE A 100 -3.38 16.80 17.73
C ILE A 100 -3.21 17.22 16.27
N THR A 101 -4.25 17.01 15.47
CA THR A 101 -4.31 17.47 14.08
C THR A 101 -5.40 18.52 13.94
N ASP A 102 -5.09 19.62 13.27
CA ASP A 102 -6.05 20.65 12.92
C ASP A 102 -6.72 20.33 11.58
N SER A 103 -8.04 20.17 11.58
CA SER A 103 -8.87 20.18 10.36
C SER A 103 -9.39 21.60 10.16
N TRP A 104 -8.73 22.35 9.27
CA TRP A 104 -9.12 23.72 8.95
C TRP A 104 -10.44 23.73 8.18
N LYS A 105 -11.46 24.37 8.76
CA LYS A 105 -12.73 24.69 8.09
C LYS A 105 -12.64 26.03 7.38
N PHE A 106 -11.94 26.97 8.00
CA PHE A 106 -11.54 28.23 7.40
C PHE A 106 -10.17 28.61 7.96
N ALA A 107 -9.19 28.92 7.11
CA ALA A 107 -7.89 29.39 7.54
C ALA A 107 -7.25 30.32 6.51
N ALA A 108 -6.40 31.22 6.97
CA ALA A 108 -5.49 31.99 6.14
C ALA A 108 -4.06 31.67 6.57
N MET A 109 -3.22 31.27 5.63
CA MET A 109 -1.83 30.91 5.88
C MET A 109 -0.92 31.59 4.87
N LYS A 110 0.29 31.90 5.32
CA LYS A 110 1.38 32.35 4.49
C LYS A 110 2.16 31.12 4.06
N LEU A 111 2.43 31.00 2.76
CA LEU A 111 3.29 29.98 2.20
C LEU A 111 4.53 30.65 1.62
N THR A 112 5.69 30.06 1.85
CA THR A 112 6.92 30.44 1.15
C THR A 112 7.37 29.27 0.30
N TRP A 113 7.69 29.54 -0.96
CA TRP A 113 8.27 28.58 -1.89
C TRP A 113 9.26 29.31 -2.79
N GLU A 114 10.47 28.75 -2.91
CA GLU A 114 11.61 29.44 -3.52
C GLU A 114 11.84 30.83 -2.89
N THR A 115 11.72 31.89 -3.68
CA THR A 115 11.85 33.29 -3.24
C THR A 115 10.51 33.99 -3.03
N ASP A 116 9.39 33.33 -3.36
CA ASP A 116 8.06 33.93 -3.34
C ASP A 116 7.32 33.65 -2.04
N GLU A 117 6.43 34.58 -1.72
CA GLU A 117 5.53 34.50 -0.58
C GLU A 117 4.09 34.60 -1.05
N PHE A 118 3.32 33.56 -0.75
CA PHE A 118 1.91 33.44 -1.12
C PHE A 118 1.05 33.58 0.12
N LEU A 119 -0.13 34.17 -0.04
CA LEU A 119 -1.19 34.07 0.94
C LEU A 119 -2.19 33.00 0.45
N CYS A 120 -2.48 31.97 1.24
CA CYS A 120 -3.47 30.97 0.91
C CYS A 120 -4.64 31.00 1.88
N TYR A 121 -5.84 31.06 1.33
CA TYR A 121 -7.07 30.83 2.08
C TYR A 121 -7.51 29.39 1.88
N VAL A 122 -7.98 28.75 2.94
CA VAL A 122 -8.56 27.41 2.92
C VAL A 122 -10.00 27.52 3.38
N VAL A 123 -10.93 26.99 2.59
CA VAL A 123 -12.36 27.03 2.87
C VAL A 123 -12.93 25.63 2.64
N GLN A 124 -13.53 25.07 3.70
CA GLN A 124 -14.25 23.80 3.61
C GLN A 124 -15.76 24.05 3.60
N TYR A 125 -16.46 23.40 2.68
CA TYR A 125 -17.91 23.44 2.59
C TYR A 125 -18.48 22.08 2.17
N VAL A 126 -19.78 21.89 2.37
CA VAL A 126 -20.47 20.67 1.95
C VAL A 126 -20.98 20.85 0.53
N TYR A 127 -20.61 19.95 -0.37
CA TYR A 127 -21.06 19.92 -1.75
C TYR A 127 -22.00 18.73 -1.97
N SER A 128 -23.14 18.96 -2.61
CA SER A 128 -24.18 17.98 -2.97
C SER A 128 -25.02 17.37 -1.82
N HIS A 129 -26.09 16.66 -2.22
CA HIS A 129 -27.01 15.93 -1.34
C HIS A 129 -26.35 14.76 -0.58
N GLN A 130 -25.14 14.33 -0.98
CA GLN A 130 -24.42 13.20 -0.37
C GLN A 130 -23.52 13.58 0.81
N ARG A 131 -23.58 14.83 1.30
CA ARG A 131 -22.78 15.34 2.43
C ARG A 131 -21.26 15.24 2.23
N THR A 132 -20.79 15.27 0.99
CA THR A 132 -19.35 15.29 0.69
C THR A 132 -18.75 16.63 1.13
N GLN A 133 -17.74 16.58 1.99
CA GLN A 133 -16.96 17.78 2.34
C GLN A 133 -15.93 18.02 1.25
N LEU A 134 -15.89 19.25 0.73
CA LEU A 134 -14.89 19.69 -0.23
C LEU A 134 -14.06 20.80 0.43
N THR A 135 -12.74 20.70 0.31
CA THR A 135 -11.83 21.79 0.69
C THR A 135 -11.34 22.48 -0.57
N THR A 136 -11.52 23.80 -0.63
CA THR A 136 -10.95 24.64 -1.68
C THR A 136 -9.91 25.55 -1.08
N HIS A 137 -8.79 25.67 -1.77
CA HIS A 137 -7.66 26.51 -1.45
C HIS A 137 -7.58 27.65 -2.47
N PHE A 138 -7.19 28.83 -2.02
CA PHE A 138 -7.07 30.03 -2.87
C PHE A 138 -5.71 30.65 -2.66
N LEU A 139 -4.81 30.52 -3.63
CA LEU A 139 -3.55 31.24 -3.65
C LEU A 139 -3.79 32.68 -4.08
N VAL A 140 -3.29 33.62 -3.29
CA VAL A 140 -3.30 35.05 -3.52
C VAL A 140 -1.85 35.51 -3.67
N HIS A 141 -1.53 36.05 -4.85
CA HIS A 141 -0.18 36.47 -5.21
C HIS A 141 -0.21 37.60 -6.25
N ASN A 142 0.86 38.38 -6.38
CA ASN A 142 0.94 39.44 -7.40
C ASN A 142 1.08 38.90 -8.85
N SER A 143 1.32 37.59 -8.99
CA SER A 143 1.52 36.92 -10.28
C SER A 143 0.81 35.57 -10.30
N ALA A 144 -0.11 35.40 -11.27
CA ALA A 144 -0.82 34.14 -11.51
C ALA A 144 0.13 33.02 -11.98
N ASP A 145 1.14 33.39 -12.78
CA ASP A 145 2.12 32.42 -13.31
C ASP A 145 2.92 31.78 -12.18
N ARG A 146 3.24 32.54 -11.12
CA ARG A 146 3.91 31.98 -9.93
C ARG A 146 2.99 31.04 -9.15
N CYS A 147 1.69 31.32 -9.07
CA CYS A 147 0.72 30.39 -8.49
C CYS A 147 0.64 29.08 -9.29
N HIS A 148 0.56 29.17 -10.64
CA HIS A 148 0.54 27.98 -11.50
C HIS A 148 1.84 27.18 -11.39
N ALA A 149 3.00 27.84 -11.38
CA ALA A 149 4.29 27.18 -11.21
C ALA A 149 4.37 26.39 -9.89
N LEU A 150 3.85 26.94 -8.78
CA LEU A 150 3.77 26.23 -7.50
C LEU A 150 2.86 25.00 -7.59
N LEU A 151 1.70 25.12 -8.24
CA LEU A 151 0.76 24.01 -8.41
C LEU A 151 1.36 22.91 -9.31
N GLU A 152 2.02 23.29 -10.39
CA GLU A 152 2.71 22.37 -11.31
C GLU A 152 3.86 21.64 -10.61
N ALA A 153 4.71 22.37 -9.87
CA ALA A 153 5.80 21.78 -9.09
C ALA A 153 5.28 20.80 -8.04
N THR A 154 4.17 21.15 -7.35
CA THR A 154 3.52 20.26 -6.39
C THR A 154 2.97 19.01 -7.08
N GLY A 155 2.27 19.17 -8.20
CA GLY A 155 1.72 18.05 -8.96
C GLY A 155 2.80 17.11 -9.49
N ALA A 156 3.87 17.66 -10.07
CA ALA A 156 5.02 16.90 -10.54
C ALA A 156 5.70 16.13 -9.41
N TRP A 157 5.89 16.77 -8.24
CA TRP A 157 6.42 16.11 -7.05
C TRP A 157 5.50 14.97 -6.59
N GLN A 158 4.19 15.20 -6.46
CA GLN A 158 3.26 14.17 -6.01
C GLN A 158 3.10 13.00 -6.99
N ALA A 159 3.31 13.23 -8.29
CA ALA A 159 3.28 12.19 -9.31
C ALA A 159 4.44 11.18 -9.17
N GLN A 160 5.57 11.59 -8.60
CA GLN A 160 6.72 10.74 -8.34
C GLN A 160 6.59 9.98 -7.02
N LEU A 161 7.25 8.83 -6.89
CA LEU A 161 7.31 8.08 -5.63
C LEU A 161 8.54 8.50 -4.82
N HIS A 162 8.33 8.82 -3.55
CA HIS A 162 9.38 9.28 -2.63
C HIS A 162 9.54 8.29 -1.49
N GLU A 163 10.23 7.17 -1.76
CA GLU A 163 10.33 6.04 -0.82
C GLU A 163 8.96 5.44 -0.49
N GLU A 164 8.15 5.21 -1.52
CA GLU A 164 6.77 4.78 -1.42
C GLU A 164 6.49 3.60 -2.37
N ILE A 165 5.52 2.77 -1.99
CA ILE A 165 4.89 1.79 -2.87
C ILE A 165 3.46 2.26 -3.12
N LEU A 166 3.01 2.23 -4.37
CA LEU A 166 1.60 2.45 -4.67
C LEU A 166 0.81 1.22 -4.28
N VAL A 167 -0.13 1.37 -3.37
CA VAL A 167 -1.02 0.31 -2.90
C VAL A 167 -2.43 0.63 -3.35
N PHE A 168 -3.07 -0.30 -4.05
CA PHE A 168 -4.49 -0.22 -4.37
C PHE A 168 -5.29 -1.03 -3.34
N ASP A 169 -6.11 -0.33 -2.57
CA ASP A 169 -7.03 -0.92 -1.60
C ASP A 169 -8.29 -0.05 -1.48
N GLU A 170 -9.43 -0.68 -1.18
CA GLU A 170 -10.72 0.01 -1.03
C GLU A 170 -10.99 1.06 -2.12
N ALA A 171 -10.82 0.68 -3.40
CA ALA A 171 -11.07 1.55 -4.55
C ALA A 171 -10.10 2.73 -4.75
N LEU A 172 -8.97 2.77 -4.04
CA LEU A 172 -8.09 3.94 -4.07
C LEU A 172 -6.62 3.54 -4.13
N TRP A 173 -5.87 4.28 -4.96
CA TRP A 173 -4.41 4.25 -4.92
C TRP A 173 -3.90 5.11 -3.77
N GLN A 174 -3.00 4.55 -2.96
CA GLN A 174 -2.35 5.22 -1.85
C GLN A 174 -0.84 5.01 -1.90
N LYS A 175 -0.08 6.06 -1.61
CA LYS A 175 1.36 5.97 -1.40
C LYS A 175 1.65 5.45 0.00
N HIS A 176 2.32 4.31 0.10
CA HIS A 176 2.47 3.59 1.36
C HIS A 176 3.94 3.42 1.79
N HIS A 177 4.51 4.46 2.42
CA HIS A 177 5.90 4.44 2.93
C HIS A 177 6.17 3.29 3.93
N GLY A 178 5.20 2.95 4.78
CA GLY A 178 5.37 1.84 5.73
C GLY A 178 5.58 0.48 5.06
N LEU A 179 5.03 0.29 3.85
CA LEU A 179 5.18 -0.95 3.08
C LEU A 179 6.53 -0.91 2.35
N TRP A 180 6.89 0.25 1.80
CA TRP A 180 8.21 0.50 1.23
C TRP A 180 9.31 0.15 2.23
N ALA A 181 9.21 0.62 3.48
CA ALA A 181 10.19 0.34 4.53
C ALA A 181 10.27 -1.15 4.88
N GLU A 182 9.16 -1.90 4.83
CA GLU A 182 9.17 -3.35 5.04
C GLU A 182 9.73 -4.12 3.84
N VAL A 183 9.46 -3.66 2.61
CA VAL A 183 10.02 -4.22 1.37
C VAL A 183 11.53 -4.00 1.29
N HIS A 184 12.01 -2.82 1.69
CA HIS A 184 13.43 -2.47 1.65
C HIS A 184 14.29 -3.21 2.69
N LYS A 185 13.66 -3.87 3.67
CA LYS A 185 14.33 -4.81 4.58
C LYS A 185 14.60 -6.17 3.93
N ALA A 186 13.94 -6.50 2.82
CA ALA A 186 14.13 -7.78 2.16
C ALA A 186 15.50 -7.84 1.46
N ASN A 187 16.16 -8.98 1.54
CA ASN A 187 17.40 -9.27 0.84
C ASN A 187 17.30 -10.67 0.23
N TRP A 188 17.80 -10.86 -1.00
CA TRP A 188 17.88 -12.17 -1.64
C TRP A 188 18.69 -13.19 -0.83
N ALA A 189 19.63 -12.73 0.00
CA ALA A 189 20.36 -13.59 0.94
C ALA A 189 19.47 -14.21 2.04
N ASP A 190 18.33 -13.57 2.36
CA ASP A 190 17.35 -14.09 3.33
C ASP A 190 16.28 -14.98 2.67
N VAL A 191 16.27 -15.05 1.33
CA VAL A 191 15.40 -15.96 0.57
C VAL A 191 16.09 -17.31 0.45
N ILE A 192 15.69 -18.24 1.33
CA ILE A 192 16.23 -19.60 1.35
C ILE A 192 15.57 -20.43 0.26
N LEU A 193 16.20 -20.48 -0.91
CA LEU A 193 15.85 -21.32 -2.06
C LEU A 193 17.15 -21.79 -2.73
N LYS A 194 17.06 -22.78 -3.61
CA LYS A 194 18.18 -23.16 -4.49
C LYS A 194 18.70 -21.94 -5.26
N GLU A 195 20.02 -21.79 -5.35
CA GLU A 195 20.63 -20.66 -6.07
C GLU A 195 20.21 -20.64 -7.53
N GLU A 196 20.18 -21.81 -8.18
CA GLU A 196 19.83 -21.94 -9.59
C GLU A 196 18.37 -21.49 -9.85
N PHE A 197 17.48 -21.69 -8.88
CA PHE A 197 16.09 -21.23 -8.95
C PHE A 197 15.97 -19.71 -8.75
N LYS A 198 16.76 -19.14 -7.83
CA LYS A 198 16.80 -17.68 -7.60
C LYS A 198 17.35 -16.97 -8.83
N GLU A 199 18.46 -17.47 -9.39
CA GLU A 199 19.08 -16.94 -10.61
C GLU A 199 18.08 -16.92 -11.77
N GLN A 200 17.40 -18.05 -12.04
CA GLN A 200 16.41 -18.10 -13.11
C GLN A 200 15.26 -17.09 -12.93
N LEU A 201 14.76 -16.92 -11.70
CA LEU A 201 13.71 -15.96 -11.40
C LEU A 201 14.19 -14.51 -11.55
N MET A 202 15.39 -14.20 -11.08
CA MET A 202 15.99 -12.88 -11.22
C MET A 202 16.29 -12.57 -12.69
N ASP A 203 16.79 -13.53 -13.48
CA ASP A 203 17.03 -13.37 -14.91
C ASP A 203 15.74 -13.06 -15.68
N ASP A 204 14.61 -13.71 -15.36
CA ASP A 204 13.33 -13.41 -15.99
C ASP A 204 12.79 -12.02 -15.61
N VAL A 205 13.01 -11.57 -14.37
CA VAL A 205 12.58 -10.25 -13.89
C VAL A 205 13.46 -9.14 -14.46
N GLU A 206 14.78 -9.26 -14.28
CA GLU A 206 15.75 -8.26 -14.67
C GLU A 206 15.91 -8.20 -16.18
N GLY A 207 16.03 -9.37 -16.81
CA GLY A 207 16.15 -9.50 -18.26
C GLY A 207 14.92 -9.01 -19.00
N PHE A 208 13.72 -9.04 -18.41
CA PHE A 208 12.55 -8.39 -18.98
C PHE A 208 12.78 -6.89 -19.17
N PHE A 209 13.24 -6.20 -18.13
CA PHE A 209 13.48 -4.76 -18.18
C PHE A 209 14.66 -4.40 -19.10
N ASP A 210 15.70 -5.23 -19.12
CA ASP A 210 16.88 -5.02 -19.97
C ASP A 210 16.63 -5.29 -21.46
N SER A 211 15.51 -5.92 -21.81
CA SER A 211 15.19 -6.34 -23.18
C SER A 211 14.26 -5.39 -23.94
N GLU A 212 13.97 -4.18 -23.44
CA GLU A 212 13.02 -3.25 -24.08
C GLU A 212 13.28 -3.06 -25.59
N ASP A 213 14.51 -2.71 -25.96
CA ASP A 213 14.92 -2.48 -27.35
C ASP A 213 14.77 -3.73 -28.22
N LEU A 214 15.00 -4.92 -27.65
CA LEU A 214 14.83 -6.19 -28.35
C LEU A 214 13.35 -6.43 -28.67
N TYR A 215 12.46 -6.22 -27.71
CA TYR A 215 11.02 -6.36 -27.91
C TYR A 215 10.51 -5.41 -29.00
N LYS A 216 10.92 -4.14 -28.92
CA LYS A 216 10.58 -3.10 -29.89
C LYS A 216 11.12 -3.43 -31.29
N GLY A 217 12.37 -3.90 -31.38
CA GLY A 217 12.99 -4.30 -32.64
C GLY A 217 12.32 -5.51 -33.31
N LEU A 218 11.73 -6.41 -32.52
CA LEU A 218 10.97 -7.57 -33.00
C LEU A 218 9.48 -7.26 -33.24
N ALA A 219 9.02 -6.03 -32.96
CA ALA A 219 7.61 -5.62 -33.01
C ALA A 219 6.68 -6.52 -32.15
N VAL A 220 7.17 -6.99 -31.00
CA VAL A 220 6.43 -7.79 -30.03
C VAL A 220 6.09 -6.90 -28.81
N PRO A 221 4.89 -7.02 -28.22
CA PRO A 221 4.54 -6.24 -27.03
C PRO A 221 5.53 -6.47 -25.89
N TRP A 222 6.11 -5.40 -25.34
CA TRP A 222 7.04 -5.47 -24.21
C TRP A 222 6.26 -5.61 -22.90
N LYS A 223 5.74 -6.81 -22.65
CA LYS A 223 5.05 -7.15 -21.39
C LYS A 223 5.43 -8.54 -20.93
N ARG A 224 5.37 -8.77 -19.62
CA ARG A 224 5.67 -10.09 -19.03
C ARG A 224 4.74 -10.38 -17.87
N GLY A 225 4.20 -11.58 -17.81
CA GLY A 225 3.55 -12.11 -16.61
C GLY A 225 4.32 -13.28 -16.01
N ILE A 226 4.55 -13.21 -14.71
CA ILE A 226 5.14 -14.25 -13.87
C ILE A 226 4.10 -14.68 -12.84
N ILE A 227 3.89 -15.98 -12.68
CA ILE A 227 3.10 -16.52 -11.58
C ILE A 227 3.95 -17.42 -10.70
N ILE A 228 3.94 -17.14 -9.40
CA ILE A 228 4.61 -17.90 -8.37
C ILE A 228 3.55 -18.73 -7.64
N HIS A 229 3.68 -20.04 -7.60
CA HIS A 229 2.65 -20.91 -7.05
C HIS A 229 3.21 -22.04 -6.19
N GLY A 230 2.40 -22.58 -5.29
CA GLY A 230 2.77 -23.73 -4.46
C GLY A 230 2.18 -23.64 -3.05
N PRO A 231 2.40 -24.64 -2.19
CA PRO A 231 1.85 -24.66 -0.84
C PRO A 231 2.20 -23.41 0.01
N PRO A 232 1.36 -23.07 0.99
CA PRO A 232 1.59 -21.93 1.87
C PRO A 232 2.85 -22.13 2.73
N GLY A 233 3.57 -21.04 2.99
CA GLY A 233 4.71 -21.05 3.92
C GLY A 233 6.08 -21.38 3.32
N ASN A 234 6.21 -21.48 1.99
CA ASN A 234 7.49 -21.78 1.32
C ASN A 234 8.21 -20.58 0.69
N GLY A 235 7.91 -19.35 1.13
CA GLY A 235 8.73 -18.18 0.77
C GLY A 235 8.26 -17.35 -0.44
N LYS A 236 7.03 -17.54 -0.93
CA LYS A 236 6.44 -16.71 -2.00
C LYS A 236 6.45 -15.22 -1.65
N THR A 237 5.90 -14.84 -0.49
CA THR A 237 5.78 -13.44 -0.07
C THR A 237 7.13 -12.75 0.15
N ILE A 238 8.12 -13.43 0.76
CA ILE A 238 9.45 -12.82 0.93
C ILE A 238 10.15 -12.63 -0.42
N THR A 239 9.93 -13.54 -1.37
CA THR A 239 10.43 -13.41 -2.74
C THR A 239 9.78 -12.24 -3.47
N LEU A 240 8.45 -12.06 -3.36
CA LEU A 240 7.77 -10.88 -3.91
C LEU A 240 8.36 -9.57 -3.37
N LYS A 241 8.63 -9.49 -2.06
CA LYS A 241 9.29 -8.32 -1.47
C LYS A 241 10.69 -8.10 -2.04
N ALA A 242 11.49 -9.16 -2.18
CA ALA A 242 12.83 -9.05 -2.76
C ALA A 242 12.79 -8.56 -4.22
N ILE A 243 11.83 -9.05 -5.02
CA ILE A 243 11.62 -8.57 -6.40
C ILE A 243 11.17 -7.10 -6.42
N MET A 244 10.18 -6.72 -5.61
CA MET A 244 9.71 -5.33 -5.53
C MET A 244 10.85 -4.37 -5.17
N LYS A 245 11.70 -4.76 -4.20
CA LYS A 245 12.90 -4.00 -3.84
C LYS A 245 13.86 -3.90 -5.02
N THR A 246 14.16 -5.02 -5.68
CA THR A 246 15.07 -5.07 -6.84
C THR A 246 14.59 -4.14 -7.96
N CYS A 247 13.30 -4.17 -8.30
CA CYS A 247 12.71 -3.27 -9.29
C CYS A 247 12.78 -1.81 -8.85
N SER A 248 12.47 -1.52 -7.58
CA SER A 248 12.53 -0.17 -7.01
C SER A 248 13.95 0.40 -7.03
N ASP A 249 14.96 -0.40 -6.65
CA ASP A 249 16.37 0.00 -6.67
C ASP A 249 16.86 0.31 -8.09
N ARG A 250 16.24 -0.31 -9.10
CA ARG A 250 16.48 -0.07 -10.53
C ARG A 250 15.67 1.10 -11.10
N GLY A 251 14.85 1.78 -10.29
CA GLY A 251 14.04 2.92 -10.69
C GLY A 251 12.68 2.58 -11.30
N PHE A 252 12.24 1.32 -11.27
CA PHE A 252 10.92 0.91 -11.75
C PHE A 252 9.88 1.01 -10.62
N ALA A 253 8.71 1.56 -10.94
CA ALA A 253 7.67 1.78 -9.94
C ALA A 253 7.09 0.44 -9.42
N PRO A 254 7.06 0.21 -8.09
CA PRO A 254 6.37 -0.92 -7.49
C PRO A 254 4.90 -0.58 -7.19
N LEU A 255 3.99 -1.34 -7.79
CA LEU A 255 2.55 -1.29 -7.55
C LEU A 255 2.11 -2.59 -6.84
N TYR A 256 1.31 -2.47 -5.79
CA TYR A 256 0.79 -3.61 -5.03
C TYR A 256 -0.74 -3.52 -4.97
N VAL A 257 -1.43 -4.56 -5.44
CA VAL A 257 -2.89 -4.59 -5.46
C VAL A 257 -3.37 -5.52 -4.36
N LYS A 258 -4.05 -4.96 -3.36
CA LYS A 258 -4.56 -5.71 -2.22
C LYS A 258 -5.98 -6.23 -2.44
N SER A 259 -6.78 -5.52 -3.25
CA SER A 259 -8.18 -5.87 -3.50
C SER A 259 -8.72 -5.17 -4.75
N PHE A 260 -9.53 -5.86 -5.55
CA PHE A 260 -10.31 -5.24 -6.62
C PHE A 260 -11.73 -4.83 -6.17
N ARG A 261 -12.09 -5.00 -4.90
CA ARG A 261 -13.45 -4.70 -4.41
C ARG A 261 -13.73 -3.21 -4.47
N HIS A 262 -14.82 -2.84 -5.14
CA HIS A 262 -15.20 -1.46 -5.37
C HIS A 262 -16.71 -1.26 -5.21
N HIS A 263 -17.12 -0.13 -4.62
CA HIS A 263 -18.56 0.16 -4.42
C HIS A 263 -19.33 0.42 -5.73
N ARG A 264 -18.62 0.70 -6.84
CA ARG A 264 -19.13 0.75 -8.23
C ARG A 264 -18.85 -0.51 -9.06
N GLY A 265 -18.31 -1.57 -8.46
CA GLY A 265 -18.04 -2.86 -9.12
C GLY A 265 -16.56 -3.10 -9.47
N ASP A 266 -16.14 -4.37 -9.38
CA ASP A 266 -14.74 -4.81 -9.55
C ASP A 266 -14.12 -4.47 -10.92
N GLU A 267 -14.94 -4.39 -11.97
CA GLU A 267 -14.50 -4.01 -13.32
C GLU A 267 -13.85 -2.62 -13.31
N GLY A 268 -14.49 -1.64 -12.68
CA GLY A 268 -13.96 -0.27 -12.60
C GLY A 268 -12.61 -0.22 -11.85
N ALA A 269 -12.50 -0.96 -10.75
CA ALA A 269 -11.24 -1.07 -10.02
C ALA A 269 -10.13 -1.72 -10.86
N MET A 270 -10.43 -2.77 -11.63
CA MET A 270 -9.44 -3.37 -12.52
C MET A 270 -8.98 -2.40 -13.60
N VAL A 271 -9.90 -1.63 -14.20
CA VAL A 271 -9.56 -0.57 -15.17
C VAL A 271 -8.64 0.48 -14.52
N GLU A 272 -9.00 0.98 -13.34
CA GLU A 272 -8.19 1.97 -12.60
C GLU A 272 -6.80 1.44 -12.23
N VAL A 273 -6.71 0.17 -11.84
CA VAL A 273 -5.44 -0.46 -11.49
C VAL A 273 -4.52 -0.53 -12.71
N PHE A 274 -5.03 -1.04 -13.84
CA PHE A 274 -4.22 -1.20 -15.05
C PHE A 274 -3.89 0.14 -15.71
N ASN A 275 -4.80 1.13 -15.67
CA ASN A 275 -4.50 2.48 -16.13
C ASN A 275 -3.36 3.10 -15.31
N LYS A 276 -3.39 2.95 -13.98
CA LYS A 276 -2.27 3.41 -13.15
C LYS A 276 -0.97 2.69 -13.48
N ALA A 277 -1.01 1.39 -13.72
CA ALA A 277 0.18 0.64 -14.14
C ALA A 277 0.75 1.16 -15.47
N ARG A 278 -0.11 1.47 -16.46
CA ARG A 278 0.29 2.07 -17.74
C ARG A 278 0.89 3.47 -17.57
N GLU A 279 0.31 4.30 -16.70
CA GLU A 279 0.87 5.63 -16.38
C GLU A 279 2.25 5.54 -15.73
N MET A 280 2.49 4.50 -14.93
CA MET A 280 3.73 4.30 -14.18
C MET A 280 4.76 3.45 -14.94
N ALA A 281 4.44 2.97 -16.15
CA ALA A 281 5.31 2.12 -16.92
C ALA A 281 6.63 2.84 -17.29
N PRO A 282 7.78 2.14 -17.27
CA PRO A 282 7.96 0.73 -16.91
C PRO A 282 7.82 0.46 -15.40
N CYS A 283 7.05 -0.57 -15.04
CA CYS A 283 6.71 -0.85 -13.65
C CYS A 283 6.56 -2.35 -13.35
N VAL A 284 6.63 -2.69 -12.06
CA VAL A 284 6.24 -4.01 -11.55
C VAL A 284 4.91 -3.90 -10.80
N MET A 285 3.92 -4.71 -11.20
CA MET A 285 2.64 -4.83 -10.52
C MET A 285 2.54 -6.19 -9.84
N VAL A 286 2.30 -6.18 -8.52
CA VAL A 286 2.22 -7.38 -7.69
C VAL A 286 0.79 -7.65 -7.26
N LEU A 287 0.34 -8.88 -7.54
CA LEU A 287 -0.96 -9.43 -7.15
C LEU A 287 -0.75 -10.62 -6.21
N GLU A 288 -0.82 -10.40 -4.90
CA GLU A 288 -0.68 -11.50 -3.93
C GLU A 288 -2.01 -12.26 -3.77
N ASP A 289 -1.93 -13.59 -3.64
CA ASP A 289 -3.08 -14.49 -3.50
C ASP A 289 -4.14 -14.28 -4.60
N LEU A 290 -3.71 -14.45 -5.86
CA LEU A 290 -4.53 -14.22 -7.05
C LEU A 290 -5.83 -15.03 -7.05
N ASP A 291 -5.84 -16.22 -6.45
CA ASP A 291 -7.03 -17.07 -6.26
C ASP A 291 -8.07 -16.45 -5.32
N SER A 292 -7.67 -15.50 -4.47
CA SER A 292 -8.58 -14.70 -3.65
C SER A 292 -9.01 -13.39 -4.34
N LEU A 293 -8.16 -12.84 -5.20
CA LEU A 293 -8.45 -11.60 -5.95
C LEU A 293 -9.40 -11.83 -7.13
N ILE A 294 -9.26 -12.97 -7.81
CA ILE A 294 -9.99 -13.29 -9.03
C ILE A 294 -11.04 -14.35 -8.74
N THR A 295 -12.30 -14.03 -9.05
CA THR A 295 -13.46 -14.90 -8.89
C THR A 295 -14.14 -15.13 -10.24
N ASP A 296 -15.07 -16.08 -10.33
CA ASP A 296 -15.88 -16.29 -11.54
C ASP A 296 -16.58 -15.02 -12.04
N LYS A 297 -16.93 -14.11 -11.12
CA LYS A 297 -17.67 -12.87 -11.44
C LYS A 297 -16.80 -11.80 -12.08
N ASN A 298 -15.52 -11.72 -11.72
CA ASN A 298 -14.63 -10.64 -12.16
C ASN A 298 -13.53 -11.10 -13.13
N ARG A 299 -13.37 -12.42 -13.32
CA ARG A 299 -12.36 -13.03 -14.19
C ARG A 299 -12.34 -12.48 -15.60
N SER A 300 -13.50 -12.33 -16.25
CA SER A 300 -13.56 -11.86 -17.65
C SER A 300 -12.98 -10.46 -17.80
N PHE A 301 -13.26 -9.56 -16.84
CA PHE A 301 -12.72 -8.21 -16.83
C PHE A 301 -11.20 -8.21 -16.65
N PHE A 302 -10.69 -9.03 -15.72
CA PHE A 302 -9.26 -9.18 -15.51
C PHE A 302 -8.54 -9.70 -16.75
N LEU A 303 -9.10 -10.70 -17.43
CA LEU A 303 -8.54 -11.25 -18.67
C LEU A 303 -8.48 -10.19 -19.79
N ASN A 304 -9.50 -9.35 -19.92
CA ASN A 304 -9.50 -8.25 -20.88
C ASN A 304 -8.37 -7.27 -20.60
N GLN A 305 -8.09 -6.98 -19.33
CA GLN A 305 -6.97 -6.11 -18.93
C GLN A 305 -5.61 -6.74 -19.24
N LEU A 306 -5.43 -8.05 -19.04
CA LEU A 306 -4.18 -8.76 -19.36
C LEU A 306 -3.89 -8.85 -20.87
N ASP A 307 -4.95 -9.10 -21.65
CA ASP A 307 -4.85 -9.20 -23.11
C ASP A 307 -4.49 -7.84 -23.73
N GLY A 308 -4.83 -6.74 -23.04
CA GLY A 308 -4.20 -5.44 -23.26
C GLY A 308 -4.61 -4.77 -24.56
N LEU A 309 -5.91 -4.77 -24.89
CA LEU A 309 -6.45 -4.02 -26.03
C LEU A 309 -6.09 -2.52 -25.98
N GLU A 310 -5.78 -1.99 -24.78
CA GLU A 310 -5.38 -0.60 -24.51
C GLU A 310 -3.84 -0.42 -24.39
N GLY A 311 -3.04 -1.48 -24.61
CA GLY A 311 -1.57 -1.47 -24.50
C GLY A 311 -1.06 -1.72 -23.08
N ASN A 312 -0.16 -2.68 -22.91
CA ASN A 312 0.47 -3.04 -21.62
C ASN A 312 2.01 -3.01 -21.73
N ASP A 313 2.55 -2.10 -22.54
CA ASP A 313 3.98 -1.96 -22.78
C ASP A 313 4.70 -1.50 -21.49
N GLY A 314 5.84 -2.12 -21.16
CA GLY A 314 6.61 -1.88 -19.94
C GLY A 314 6.04 -2.49 -18.66
N LEU A 315 5.00 -3.32 -18.73
CA LEU A 315 4.38 -3.92 -17.55
C LEU A 315 4.97 -5.31 -17.23
N LEU A 316 5.62 -5.43 -16.07
CA LEU A 316 5.91 -6.71 -15.42
C LEU A 316 4.83 -7.03 -14.40
N LEU A 317 3.97 -8.01 -14.69
CA LEU A 317 2.98 -8.51 -13.76
C LEU A 317 3.52 -9.71 -13.00
N ILE A 318 3.48 -9.68 -11.67
CA ILE A 318 3.85 -10.82 -10.82
C ILE A 318 2.68 -11.17 -9.93
N ALA A 319 2.21 -12.41 -10.02
CA ALA A 319 1.15 -12.92 -9.16
C ALA A 319 1.65 -14.05 -8.27
N SER A 320 1.11 -14.17 -7.06
CA SER A 320 1.25 -15.39 -6.25
C SER A 320 -0.07 -16.13 -6.11
N THR A 321 -0.01 -17.44 -5.91
CA THR A 321 -1.19 -18.24 -5.53
C THR A 321 -0.79 -19.47 -4.73
N ASN A 322 -1.68 -19.94 -3.85
CA ASN A 322 -1.51 -21.24 -3.20
C ASN A 322 -2.13 -22.38 -4.02
N HIS A 323 -3.01 -22.06 -4.97
CA HIS A 323 -3.88 -22.99 -5.66
C HIS A 323 -3.90 -22.71 -7.16
N LEU A 324 -2.83 -23.08 -7.88
CA LEU A 324 -2.76 -22.88 -9.33
C LEU A 324 -3.90 -23.61 -10.07
N GLU A 325 -4.34 -24.74 -9.53
CA GLU A 325 -5.45 -25.56 -10.02
C GLU A 325 -6.82 -24.89 -9.90
N LYS A 326 -6.99 -23.93 -8.97
CA LYS A 326 -8.22 -23.15 -8.83
C LYS A 326 -8.29 -21.99 -9.80
N LEU A 327 -7.16 -21.59 -10.38
CA LEU A 327 -7.12 -20.55 -11.40
C LEU A 327 -7.64 -21.08 -12.73
N ASP A 328 -8.41 -20.25 -13.41
CA ASP A 328 -8.95 -20.55 -14.73
C ASP A 328 -7.84 -20.93 -15.73
N VAL A 329 -8.12 -21.90 -16.59
CA VAL A 329 -7.16 -22.41 -17.59
C VAL A 329 -6.68 -21.30 -18.52
N ALA A 330 -7.48 -20.27 -18.74
CA ALA A 330 -7.10 -19.13 -19.55
C ALA A 330 -6.09 -18.22 -18.82
N LEU A 331 -6.02 -18.21 -17.49
CA LEU A 331 -4.97 -17.54 -16.71
C LEU A 331 -3.72 -18.42 -16.57
N SER A 332 -3.92 -19.69 -16.23
CA SER A 332 -2.82 -20.60 -15.93
C SER A 332 -2.18 -21.21 -17.17
N GLY A 333 -2.91 -21.45 -18.26
CA GLY A 333 -2.46 -22.24 -19.40
C GLY A 333 -2.23 -21.48 -20.70
N ARG A 334 -2.74 -20.24 -20.84
CA ARG A 334 -2.68 -19.50 -22.10
C ARG A 334 -1.42 -18.62 -22.18
N PRO A 335 -0.63 -18.73 -23.26
CA PRO A 335 0.49 -17.83 -23.52
C PRO A 335 0.06 -16.36 -23.60
N SER A 336 1.01 -15.44 -23.37
CA SER A 336 0.85 -13.97 -23.33
C SER A 336 0.17 -13.41 -22.07
N ARG A 337 -0.18 -14.24 -21.08
CA ARG A 337 -0.76 -13.78 -19.80
C ARG A 337 0.23 -13.98 -18.67
N PHE A 338 0.36 -15.21 -18.18
CA PHE A 338 1.44 -15.62 -17.26
C PHE A 338 2.35 -16.61 -17.97
N ASP A 339 3.35 -16.07 -18.69
CA ASP A 339 4.27 -16.85 -19.53
C ASP A 339 5.29 -17.65 -18.72
N ARG A 340 5.57 -17.20 -17.49
CA ARG A 340 6.54 -17.82 -16.58
C ARG A 340 5.85 -18.32 -15.33
N LYS A 341 6.21 -19.52 -14.91
CA LYS A 341 5.67 -20.18 -13.73
C LYS A 341 6.81 -20.67 -12.86
N PHE A 342 6.80 -20.27 -11.61
CA PHE A 342 7.78 -20.68 -10.62
C PHE A 342 7.06 -21.46 -9.52
N ALA A 343 7.38 -22.75 -9.41
CA ALA A 343 6.83 -23.65 -8.40
C ALA A 343 7.64 -23.53 -7.10
N PHE A 344 6.94 -23.22 -6.01
CA PHE A 344 7.45 -23.11 -4.64
C PHE A 344 6.90 -24.30 -3.84
N ASP A 345 7.47 -25.47 -4.13
CA ASP A 345 7.12 -26.71 -3.45
C ASP A 345 7.62 -26.73 -2.01
N ASP A 346 7.26 -27.78 -1.26
CA ASP A 346 7.87 -28.01 0.05
C ASP A 346 9.38 -28.25 -0.12
N PRO A 347 10.22 -27.71 0.77
CA PRO A 347 11.66 -27.69 0.60
C PRO A 347 12.23 -29.11 0.56
N ASP A 348 13.11 -29.36 -0.39
CA ASP A 348 13.85 -30.61 -0.46
C ASP A 348 14.94 -30.70 0.63
N GLU A 349 15.71 -31.79 0.62
CA GLU A 349 16.77 -31.98 1.61
C GLU A 349 17.87 -30.89 1.53
N ARG A 350 18.22 -30.43 0.32
CA ARG A 350 19.23 -29.39 0.11
C ARG A 350 18.72 -28.06 0.67
N GLU A 351 17.47 -27.72 0.40
CA GLU A 351 16.82 -26.49 0.89
C GLU A 351 16.62 -26.50 2.41
N ARG A 352 16.19 -27.64 2.97
CA ARG A 352 16.14 -27.79 4.44
C ARG A 352 17.53 -27.67 5.06
N THR A 353 18.57 -28.20 4.42
CA THR A 353 19.96 -28.01 4.88
C THR A 353 20.35 -26.54 4.91
N LEU A 354 20.06 -25.78 3.85
CA LEU A 354 20.30 -24.34 3.82
C LEU A 354 19.55 -23.62 4.95
N TYR A 355 18.29 -23.99 5.18
CA TYR A 355 17.45 -23.39 6.22
C TYR A 355 17.94 -23.69 7.65
N VAL A 356 18.32 -24.93 7.92
CA VAL A 356 18.88 -25.32 9.24
C VAL A 356 20.23 -24.63 9.47
N LYS A 357 21.09 -24.54 8.46
CA LYS A 357 22.35 -23.79 8.53
C LYS A 357 22.15 -22.28 8.72
N TYR A 358 21.11 -21.70 8.11
CA TYR A 358 20.73 -20.32 8.39
C TYR A 358 20.45 -20.11 9.89
N TRP A 359 19.69 -21.03 10.51
CA TRP A 359 19.43 -20.97 11.96
C TRP A 359 20.67 -21.24 12.80
N GLN A 360 21.54 -22.17 12.39
CA GLN A 360 22.83 -22.43 13.04
C GLN A 360 23.67 -21.14 13.11
N LYS A 361 23.87 -20.46 11.97
CA LYS A 361 24.59 -19.19 11.91
C LYS A 361 23.92 -18.09 12.75
N LYS A 362 22.59 -18.00 12.68
CA LYS A 362 21.82 -17.00 13.45
C LYS A 362 21.96 -17.17 14.96
N LEU A 363 22.19 -18.39 15.43
CA LEU A 363 22.30 -18.74 16.85
C LEU A 363 23.75 -18.91 17.32
N GLU A 364 24.74 -18.77 16.43
CA GLU A 364 26.16 -18.99 16.72
C GLU A 364 26.67 -18.12 17.90
N SER A 365 26.17 -16.90 18.03
CA SER A 365 26.54 -15.99 19.13
C SER A 365 25.83 -16.29 20.46
N ASN A 366 24.93 -17.27 20.50
CA ASN A 366 24.16 -17.60 21.69
C ASN A 366 24.84 -18.72 22.49
N SER A 367 25.54 -18.37 23.56
CA SER A 367 26.27 -19.31 24.40
C SER A 367 25.39 -20.34 25.12
N ALA A 368 24.07 -20.16 25.15
CA ALA A 368 23.12 -21.11 25.73
C ALA A 368 22.65 -22.18 24.72
N VAL A 369 23.05 -22.08 23.46
CA VAL A 369 22.63 -22.98 22.37
C VAL A 369 23.85 -23.67 21.78
N GLU A 370 23.95 -24.98 21.99
CA GLU A 370 24.91 -25.81 21.28
C GLU A 370 24.27 -26.35 19.99
N PHE A 371 24.82 -25.98 18.84
CA PHE A 371 24.28 -26.33 17.51
C PHE A 371 25.39 -26.87 16.59
N SER A 372 25.74 -28.14 16.79
CA SER A 372 26.80 -28.83 16.02
C SER A 372 26.35 -29.22 14.60
N ASP A 373 27.33 -29.47 13.72
CA ASP A 373 27.07 -29.94 12.36
C ASP A 373 26.37 -31.32 12.33
N ALA A 374 26.68 -32.20 13.28
CA ALA A 374 25.95 -33.46 13.43
C ALA A 374 24.46 -33.23 13.73
N LEU A 375 24.14 -32.24 14.57
CA LEU A 375 22.74 -31.88 14.84
C LEU A 375 22.06 -31.30 13.59
N VAL A 376 22.79 -30.57 12.74
CA VAL A 376 22.24 -30.09 11.45
C VAL A 376 21.73 -31.26 10.60
N GLU A 377 22.55 -32.28 10.40
CA GLU A 377 22.19 -33.47 9.60
C GLU A 377 20.94 -34.19 10.18
N GLU A 378 20.91 -34.37 11.50
CA GLU A 378 19.77 -34.98 12.18
C GLU A 378 18.48 -34.17 12.02
N LEU A 379 18.54 -32.84 12.17
CA LEU A 379 17.37 -31.96 12.03
C LEU A 379 16.88 -31.89 10.59
N VAL A 380 17.78 -31.90 9.60
CA VAL A 380 17.41 -31.93 8.17
C VAL A 380 16.62 -33.19 7.83
N SER A 381 17.08 -34.35 8.33
CA SER A 381 16.38 -35.62 8.15
C SER A 381 15.04 -35.63 8.89
N ALA A 382 15.02 -35.17 10.14
CA ALA A 382 13.82 -35.14 10.98
C ALA A 382 12.73 -34.19 10.44
N THR A 383 13.10 -33.14 9.71
CA THR A 383 12.17 -32.15 9.13
C THR A 383 11.68 -32.50 7.72
N ALA A 384 11.92 -33.71 7.23
CA ALA A 384 11.37 -34.17 5.96
C ALA A 384 9.83 -33.97 5.89
N GLY A 385 9.37 -33.37 4.79
CA GLY A 385 7.96 -33.05 4.53
C GLY A 385 7.42 -31.80 5.24
N PHE A 386 8.27 -30.98 5.86
CA PHE A 386 7.87 -29.70 6.46
C PHE A 386 8.04 -28.57 5.44
N SER A 387 7.08 -27.63 5.40
CA SER A 387 7.27 -26.33 4.76
C SER A 387 8.24 -25.46 5.55
N PHE A 388 8.80 -24.40 4.94
CA PHE A 388 9.68 -23.49 5.68
C PHE A 388 8.99 -22.82 6.88
N ALA A 389 7.68 -22.60 6.82
CA ALA A 389 6.90 -22.10 7.96
C ALA A 389 6.93 -23.09 9.14
N TYR A 390 6.77 -24.40 8.89
CA TYR A 390 6.91 -25.43 9.93
C TYR A 390 8.35 -25.52 10.43
N CYS A 391 9.35 -25.47 9.54
CA CYS A 391 10.75 -25.42 9.96
C CYS A 391 11.04 -24.19 10.84
N LYS A 392 10.47 -23.02 10.51
CA LYS A 392 10.57 -21.81 11.35
C LYS A 392 9.98 -22.03 12.73
N GLU A 393 8.79 -22.62 12.79
CA GLU A 393 8.09 -22.88 14.05
C GLU A 393 8.87 -23.83 14.95
N VAL A 394 9.54 -24.85 14.39
CA VAL A 394 10.45 -25.74 15.14
C VAL A 394 11.49 -24.93 15.92
N PHE A 395 12.19 -24.00 15.27
CA PHE A 395 13.23 -23.21 15.92
C PHE A 395 12.66 -22.20 16.92
N ILE A 396 11.59 -21.48 16.55
CA ILE A 396 10.97 -20.47 17.41
C ILE A 396 10.42 -21.11 18.69
N SER A 397 9.62 -22.17 18.56
CA SER A 397 9.05 -22.88 19.72
C SER A 397 10.14 -23.43 20.63
N SER A 398 11.21 -24.01 20.07
CA SER A 398 12.34 -24.54 20.83
C SER A 398 13.06 -23.47 21.64
N LEU A 399 13.35 -22.31 21.03
CA LEU A 399 14.00 -21.20 21.72
C LEU A 399 13.12 -20.60 22.82
N VAL A 400 11.81 -20.48 22.59
CA VAL A 400 10.86 -20.00 23.62
C VAL A 400 10.80 -20.98 24.80
N LEU A 401 10.84 -22.28 24.54
CA LEU A 401 10.87 -23.29 25.60
C LEU A 401 12.16 -23.27 26.41
N LEU A 402 13.31 -23.04 25.77
CA LEU A 402 14.59 -22.87 26.45
C LEU A 402 14.70 -21.55 27.22
N ALA A 403 14.00 -20.51 26.79
CA ALA A 403 13.94 -19.26 27.56
C ALA A 403 13.23 -19.43 28.93
N ASN A 404 12.52 -20.55 29.15
CA ASN A 404 11.94 -20.87 30.44
C ASN A 404 13.00 -21.46 31.39
N PRO A 405 13.34 -20.79 32.52
CA PRO A 405 14.41 -21.21 33.43
C PRO A 405 14.25 -22.63 33.98
N LYS A 406 13.01 -23.12 34.13
CA LYS A 406 12.73 -24.47 34.63
C LYS A 406 13.04 -25.58 33.63
N ARG A 407 13.04 -25.27 32.33
CA ARG A 407 13.33 -26.22 31.23
C ARG A 407 14.77 -26.13 30.74
N ALA A 408 15.38 -24.95 30.82
CA ALA A 408 16.78 -24.71 30.44
C ALA A 408 17.78 -25.60 31.21
N MET A 409 17.45 -25.99 32.45
CA MET A 409 18.35 -26.81 33.29
C MET A 409 18.31 -28.32 32.98
N THR A 410 17.37 -28.81 32.17
CA THR A 410 17.08 -30.25 32.07
C THR A 410 17.19 -30.85 30.68
N SER A 411 17.34 -30.05 29.62
CA SER A 411 17.31 -30.57 28.24
C SER A 411 18.19 -29.74 27.31
N SER A 412 18.93 -30.41 26.42
CA SER A 412 19.75 -29.73 25.41
C SER A 412 18.85 -29.08 24.33
N PHE A 413 19.40 -28.12 23.59
CA PHE A 413 18.70 -27.52 22.44
C PHE A 413 18.31 -28.58 21.40
N GLY A 414 19.18 -29.55 21.12
CA GLY A 414 18.88 -30.65 20.21
C GLY A 414 17.69 -31.48 20.66
N ASP A 415 17.62 -31.85 21.94
CA ASP A 415 16.52 -32.65 22.48
C ASP A 415 15.18 -31.92 22.41
N VAL A 416 15.17 -30.64 22.82
CA VAL A 416 13.97 -29.80 22.76
C VAL A 416 13.50 -29.65 21.30
N THR A 417 14.42 -29.40 20.38
CA THR A 417 14.12 -29.21 18.95
C THR A 417 13.54 -30.47 18.32
N LYS A 418 14.13 -31.64 18.60
CA LYS A 418 13.59 -32.93 18.15
C LYS A 418 12.20 -33.20 18.71
N GLY A 419 11.96 -32.85 19.98
CA GLY A 419 10.64 -32.93 20.60
C GLY A 419 9.61 -32.05 19.87
N GLN A 420 9.96 -30.80 19.54
CA GLN A 420 9.07 -29.91 18.78
C GLN A 420 8.76 -30.41 17.36
N ILE A 421 9.74 -31.04 16.70
CA ILE A 421 9.51 -31.68 15.39
C ILE A 421 8.46 -32.79 15.51
N GLN A 422 8.56 -33.65 16.54
CA GLN A 422 7.58 -34.72 16.77
C GLN A 422 6.18 -34.17 17.05
N ASP A 423 6.08 -33.15 17.90
CA ASP A 423 4.81 -32.50 18.24
C ASP A 423 4.13 -31.88 17.01
N LEU A 424 4.89 -31.15 16.19
CA LEU A 424 4.37 -30.54 14.97
C LEU A 424 3.95 -31.58 13.93
N ARG A 425 4.72 -32.66 13.78
CA ARG A 425 4.35 -33.76 12.88
C ARG A 425 3.02 -34.41 13.30
N LEU A 426 2.82 -34.64 14.60
CA LEU A 426 1.55 -35.16 15.11
C LEU A 426 0.38 -34.20 14.85
N GLN A 427 0.60 -32.89 14.91
CA GLN A 427 -0.42 -31.89 14.58
C GLN A 427 -0.76 -31.90 13.08
N MET A 428 0.25 -32.01 12.21
CA MET A 428 0.06 -32.09 10.76
C MET A 428 -0.77 -33.31 10.36
N GLU A 429 -0.46 -34.48 10.91
CA GLU A 429 -1.21 -35.71 10.62
C GLU A 429 -2.66 -35.63 11.12
N LYS A 430 -2.91 -35.01 12.28
CA LYS A 430 -4.26 -34.72 12.76
C LYS A 430 -5.02 -33.77 11.83
N ALA A 431 -4.36 -32.70 11.36
CA ALA A 431 -4.98 -31.73 10.44
C ALA A 431 -5.31 -32.36 9.09
N LYS A 432 -4.41 -33.18 8.53
CA LYS A 432 -4.68 -33.96 7.30
C LYS A 432 -5.86 -34.91 7.47
N ALA A 433 -5.92 -35.64 8.60
CA ALA A 433 -7.02 -36.54 8.88
C ALA A 433 -8.36 -35.80 9.00
N GLN A 434 -8.38 -34.60 9.60
CA GLN A 434 -9.57 -33.75 9.69
C GLN A 434 -10.00 -33.22 8.32
N ALA A 435 -9.07 -32.76 7.49
CA ALA A 435 -9.35 -32.31 6.13
C ALA A 435 -9.90 -33.43 5.24
N ALA A 436 -9.37 -34.65 5.38
CA ALA A 436 -9.87 -35.83 4.68
C ALA A 436 -11.26 -36.28 5.16
N ALA A 437 -11.59 -36.06 6.45
CA ALA A 437 -12.87 -36.44 7.04
C ALA A 437 -14.02 -35.46 6.72
N ASN A 438 -13.72 -34.21 6.36
CA ASN A 438 -14.71 -33.17 6.02
C ASN A 438 -14.38 -32.50 4.67
N PRO A 439 -14.59 -33.19 3.53
CA PRO A 439 -14.33 -32.61 2.21
C PRO A 439 -15.28 -31.45 1.83
N SER A 440 -16.38 -31.24 2.56
CA SER A 440 -17.46 -30.29 2.22
C SER A 440 -17.46 -28.96 3.00
N THR A 441 -16.37 -28.57 3.65
CA THR A 441 -16.26 -27.26 4.37
C THR A 441 -15.22 -26.30 3.78
N GLN A 442 -14.84 -26.45 2.50
CA GLN A 442 -14.19 -25.36 1.75
C GLN A 442 -15.19 -24.33 1.19
N GLU A 443 -16.48 -24.47 1.47
CA GLU A 443 -17.48 -23.43 1.20
C GLU A 443 -17.64 -22.52 2.42
N THR A 444 -17.21 -21.27 2.24
CA THR A 444 -17.35 -20.13 3.15
C THR A 444 -16.51 -20.15 4.44
N ASP A 445 -15.29 -19.61 4.38
CA ASP A 445 -14.71 -18.92 5.54
C ASP A 445 -14.22 -17.52 5.13
N ASN A 446 -15.15 -16.55 5.21
CA ASN A 446 -14.84 -15.14 5.28
C ASN A 446 -14.34 -14.87 6.71
N GLY A 447 -13.02 -14.89 6.93
CA GLY A 447 -12.47 -14.40 8.18
C GLY A 447 -11.12 -14.99 8.53
N THR A 448 -10.09 -14.15 8.50
CA THR A 448 -8.77 -14.42 9.04
C THR A 448 -8.86 -14.80 10.53
N GLN A 449 -8.90 -16.09 10.87
CA GLN A 449 -8.47 -16.56 12.18
C GLN A 449 -7.04 -17.09 12.09
N VAL A 450 -6.10 -16.22 12.44
CA VAL A 450 -4.76 -16.65 12.85
C VAL A 450 -4.93 -17.47 14.13
N MET A 451 -4.68 -18.77 14.04
CA MET A 451 -4.70 -19.68 15.17
C MET A 451 -3.50 -19.35 16.09
N VAL A 452 -3.73 -18.54 17.12
CA VAL A 452 -2.73 -18.26 18.16
C VAL A 452 -2.62 -19.48 19.09
N PRO A 453 -1.42 -20.05 19.34
CA PRO A 453 -1.26 -21.16 20.27
C PRO A 453 -1.72 -20.76 21.69
N ARG A 454 -2.48 -21.67 22.31
CA ARG A 454 -3.14 -21.50 23.60
C ARG A 454 -2.10 -21.61 24.74
N ILE A 455 -1.31 -20.56 24.96
CA ILE A 455 -0.49 -20.40 26.16
C ILE A 455 -0.83 -19.04 26.79
N VAL A 456 -0.96 -19.04 28.12
CA VAL A 456 -1.48 -17.96 28.99
C VAL A 456 -3.01 -17.94 29.19
N ARG A 457 -3.50 -18.97 29.90
CA ARG A 457 -4.66 -18.83 30.80
C ARG A 457 -4.30 -19.36 32.19
N MET A 458 -3.43 -18.64 32.88
CA MET A 458 -3.25 -18.72 34.34
C MET A 458 -2.80 -17.35 34.86
N ALA A 459 -3.76 -16.46 35.09
CA ALA A 459 -3.71 -15.33 36.02
C ALA A 459 -4.95 -14.44 35.83
N GLN A 460 -6.15 -14.97 36.08
CA GLN A 460 -7.33 -14.15 36.38
C GLN A 460 -8.08 -14.84 37.51
N GLY A 461 -7.57 -14.65 38.72
CA GLY A 461 -8.27 -14.90 39.96
C GLY A 461 -8.22 -13.62 40.79
N MET A 462 -9.40 -13.18 41.24
CA MET A 462 -9.64 -12.17 42.27
C MET A 462 -9.43 -10.69 41.89
N ALA A 463 -10.55 -10.00 41.64
CA ALA A 463 -11.05 -8.93 42.52
C ALA A 463 -12.35 -8.36 41.93
N MET A 464 -13.49 -8.72 42.54
CA MET A 464 -14.72 -7.94 42.40
C MET A 464 -14.63 -6.74 43.33
N ALA A 465 -14.75 -5.52 42.78
CA ALA A 465 -14.99 -4.31 43.55
C ALA A 465 -16.30 -3.68 43.07
N GLN A 466 -17.21 -3.47 44.02
CA GLN A 466 -18.52 -2.84 43.83
C GLN A 466 -18.40 -1.35 43.48
N PRO A 467 -19.43 -0.74 42.85
CA PRO A 467 -19.44 0.68 42.54
C PRO A 467 -19.74 1.50 43.79
N ILE A 468 -18.92 2.52 44.06
CA ILE A 468 -19.24 3.56 45.05
C ILE A 468 -19.84 4.74 44.29
N VAL A 469 -21.06 5.07 44.68
CA VAL A 469 -21.78 6.32 44.39
C VAL A 469 -21.10 7.45 45.15
N GLY A 470 -20.85 8.57 44.46
CA GLY A 470 -20.36 9.83 45.01
C GLY A 470 -20.27 10.89 43.94
#